data_AF-A0A0U1P9X7-F1
#
_entry.id   AF-A0A0U1P9X7-F1
#
_cell.length_a   1.000
_cell.length_b   1.000
_cell.length_c   1.000
_cell.angle_alpha   90.00
_cell.angle_beta   90.00
_cell.angle_gamma   90.00
#
_symmetry.space_group_name_H-M   'P 1'
#
loop_
_entity.id
_entity.type
_entity.pdbx_description
1 polymer ?
#
loop_
_entity_poly.entity_id
_entity_poly.type
_entity_poly.pdbx_seq_one_letter_code
_entity_poly.pdbx_strand_id
1 'polypeptide(L)'
;MLALAVAGVDVLAVLALGIALAGALGLALKPGYAFATLAGDIYAGFESMVEITLLSMLVGGLGALMREQGGLAWLAQAVARLTRGREGRRAGELGIGALGALADVFTANNTVAVLITGPVAKELAERHGIRPGRSASLLDTFTCVLQGVLPYGAQILLAGSIAGLSPLALAGHVHYCWMLGLATLAGIAFGWPQRRAAAAAEPA
;
A
#
# COMPACT_ATOMS: atom_id res chain seq x y z
N MET A 1 20.01 -3.58 3.76
CA MET A 1 18.57 -3.85 3.98
C MET A 1 17.93 -4.56 2.80
N LEU A 2 18.06 -4.07 1.56
CA LEU A 2 17.46 -4.70 0.37
C LEU A 2 17.86 -6.18 0.18
N ALA A 3 19.14 -6.51 0.32
CA ALA A 3 19.60 -7.90 0.22
C ALA A 3 18.97 -8.82 1.27
N LEU A 4 18.80 -8.35 2.52
CA LEU A 4 18.16 -9.13 3.59
C LEU A 4 16.65 -9.29 3.35
N ALA A 5 15.98 -8.25 2.85
CA ALA A 5 14.56 -8.31 2.49
C ALA A 5 14.32 -9.33 1.35
N VAL A 6 15.21 -9.36 0.34
CA VAL A 6 15.14 -10.34 -0.75
C VAL A 6 15.47 -11.75 -0.27
N ALA A 7 16.33 -11.90 0.74
CA ALA A 7 16.64 -13.19 1.37
C ALA A 7 15.49 -13.72 2.26
N GLY A 8 14.38 -12.99 2.40
CA GLY A 8 13.21 -13.42 3.17
C GLY A 8 13.36 -13.26 4.68
N VAL A 9 14.28 -12.42 5.15
CA VAL A 9 14.41 -12.07 6.57
C VAL A 9 13.19 -11.27 7.01
N ASP A 10 12.74 -11.51 8.25
CA ASP A 10 11.60 -10.81 8.85
C ASP A 10 11.76 -9.28 8.77
N VAL A 11 10.67 -8.60 8.42
CA VAL A 11 10.66 -7.15 8.18
C VAL A 11 11.02 -6.37 9.44
N LEU A 12 10.56 -6.79 10.62
CA LEU A 12 10.90 -6.13 11.88
C LEU A 12 12.39 -6.28 12.16
N ALA A 13 12.96 -7.45 11.91
CA ALA A 13 14.40 -7.67 12.05
C ALA A 13 15.21 -6.80 11.07
N VAL A 14 14.78 -6.69 9.80
CA VAL A 14 15.46 -5.86 8.79
C VAL A 14 15.41 -4.37 9.16
N LEU A 15 14.25 -3.88 9.64
CA LEU A 15 14.08 -2.49 10.08
C LEU A 15 14.89 -2.18 11.34
N ALA A 16 14.84 -3.06 12.36
CA ALA A 16 15.59 -2.91 13.59
C ALA A 16 17.11 -2.86 13.33
N LEU A 17 17.62 -3.78 12.50
CA LEU A 17 19.01 -3.77 12.07
C LEU A 17 19.35 -2.48 11.30
N GLY A 18 18.42 -1.98 10.50
CA GLY A 18 18.60 -0.75 9.77
C GLY A 18 18.75 0.48 10.66
N ILE A 19 17.90 0.60 11.68
CA ILE A 19 17.99 1.66 12.70
C ILE A 19 19.29 1.54 13.48
N ALA A 20 19.67 0.32 13.89
CA ALA A 20 20.92 0.08 14.61
C ALA A 20 22.16 0.45 13.79
N LEU A 21 22.20 0.07 12.52
CA LEU A 21 23.30 0.44 11.61
C LEU A 21 23.36 1.94 11.35
N ALA A 22 22.21 2.59 11.10
CA ALA A 22 22.15 4.04 10.92
C ALA A 22 22.62 4.78 12.18
N GLY A 23 22.20 4.33 13.36
CA GLY A 23 22.64 4.87 14.64
C GLY A 23 24.13 4.67 14.88
N ALA A 24 24.67 3.47 14.61
CA ALA A 24 26.09 3.18 14.76
C ALA A 24 26.95 4.04 13.82
N LEU A 25 26.56 4.18 12.56
CA LEU A 25 27.26 5.04 11.60
C LEU A 25 27.15 6.52 11.98
N GLY A 26 25.99 6.96 12.47
CA GLY A 26 25.80 8.32 12.99
C GLY A 26 26.75 8.62 14.15
N LEU A 27 26.82 7.74 15.15
CA LEU A 27 27.70 7.88 16.30
C LEU A 27 29.19 7.82 15.93
N ALA A 28 29.56 7.02 14.93
CA ALA A 28 30.96 6.83 14.56
C ALA A 28 31.49 7.90 13.58
N LEU A 29 30.66 8.38 12.65
CA LEU A 29 31.11 9.19 11.52
C LEU A 29 30.67 10.66 11.58
N LYS A 30 29.64 11.00 12.36
CA LYS A 30 29.12 12.38 12.45
C LYS A 30 29.63 13.05 13.73
N PRO A 31 30.55 14.02 13.63
CA PRO A 31 31.04 14.74 14.81
C PRO A 31 29.88 15.39 15.59
N GLY A 32 29.84 15.17 16.90
CA GLY A 32 28.79 15.73 17.78
C GLY A 32 27.45 15.00 17.76
N TYR A 33 27.31 13.90 17.01
CA TYR A 33 26.14 13.03 17.11
C TYR A 33 26.26 12.14 18.35
N ALA A 34 25.46 12.43 19.38
CA ALA A 34 25.47 11.71 20.64
C ALA A 34 24.31 10.71 20.71
N PHE A 35 24.40 9.77 21.66
CA PHE A 35 23.32 8.82 21.93
C PHE A 35 21.97 9.52 22.22
N ALA A 36 22.00 10.68 22.88
CA ALA A 36 20.81 11.48 23.14
C ALA A 36 20.14 11.97 21.85
N THR A 37 20.93 12.35 20.84
CA THR A 37 20.42 12.76 19.52
C THR A 37 19.79 11.57 18.79
N LEU A 38 20.43 10.40 18.84
CA LEU A 38 19.86 9.17 18.27
C LEU A 38 18.51 8.81 18.91
N ALA A 39 18.41 8.88 20.24
CA ALA A 39 17.16 8.64 20.94
C ALA A 39 16.07 9.66 20.53
N GLY A 40 16.43 10.93 20.37
CA GLY A 40 15.54 11.97 19.87
C GLY A 40 15.06 11.72 18.43
N ASP A 41 15.95 11.32 17.54
CA ASP A 41 15.61 11.01 16.14
C ASP A 41 14.67 9.79 16.05
N ILE A 42 14.90 8.77 16.88
CA ILE A 42 14.00 7.61 16.99
C ILE A 42 12.62 8.05 17.49
N TYR A 43 12.57 8.88 18.53
CA TYR A 43 11.31 9.39 19.07
C TYR A 43 10.52 10.22 18.05
N ALA A 44 11.18 11.13 17.33
CA ALA A 44 10.57 11.90 16.25
C ALA A 44 10.01 10.98 15.13
N GLY A 45 10.72 9.88 14.83
CA GLY A 45 10.23 8.84 13.94
C GLY A 45 8.91 8.21 14.44
N PHE A 46 8.83 7.84 15.72
CA PHE A 46 7.59 7.33 16.32
C PHE A 46 6.47 8.35 16.29
N GLU A 47 6.75 9.60 16.67
CA GLU A 47 5.77 10.69 16.69
C GLU A 47 5.14 10.90 15.30
N SER A 48 5.96 10.85 14.23
CA SER A 48 5.49 10.98 12.85
C SER A 48 4.50 9.87 12.42
N MET A 49 4.50 8.72 13.09
CA MET A 49 3.65 7.56 12.75
C MET A 49 2.37 7.47 13.58
N VAL A 50 2.23 8.29 14.63
CA VAL A 50 1.06 8.23 15.54
C VAL A 50 -0.24 8.55 14.79
N GLU A 51 -0.23 9.56 13.92
CA GLU A 51 -1.42 9.97 13.16
C GLU A 51 -1.98 8.81 12.30
N ILE A 52 -1.11 8.15 11.53
CA ILE A 52 -1.48 7.03 10.67
C ILE A 52 -1.94 5.83 11.52
N THR A 53 -1.32 5.60 12.68
CA THR A 53 -1.71 4.52 13.60
C THR A 53 -3.13 4.72 14.13
N LEU A 54 -3.47 5.94 14.57
CA LEU A 54 -4.82 6.28 15.03
C LEU A 54 -5.85 6.12 13.91
N LEU A 55 -5.54 6.61 12.72
CA LEU A 55 -6.39 6.45 11.53
C LEU A 55 -6.60 4.96 11.20
N SER A 56 -5.55 4.15 11.29
CA SER A 56 -5.58 2.69 11.11
C SER A 56 -6.50 1.99 12.08
N MET A 57 -6.45 2.38 13.35
CA MET A 57 -7.36 1.84 14.38
C MET A 57 -8.81 2.24 14.11
N LEU A 58 -9.08 3.51 13.80
CA LEU A 58 -10.43 4.02 13.54
C LEU A 58 -11.06 3.36 12.32
N VAL A 59 -10.32 3.28 11.22
CA VAL A 59 -10.78 2.67 9.98
C VAL A 59 -10.97 1.16 10.14
N GLY A 60 -10.08 0.48 10.88
CA GLY A 60 -10.28 -0.91 11.27
C GLY A 60 -11.60 -1.12 12.02
N GLY A 61 -11.94 -0.22 12.95
CA GLY A 61 -13.21 -0.21 13.65
C GLY A 61 -14.42 0.05 12.75
N LEU A 62 -14.34 1.04 11.85
CA LEU A 62 -15.40 1.33 10.87
C LEU A 62 -15.64 0.14 9.91
N GLY A 63 -14.57 -0.51 9.46
CA GLY A 63 -14.65 -1.72 8.65
C GLY A 63 -15.41 -2.85 9.36
N ALA A 64 -15.20 -3.00 10.68
CA ALA A 64 -15.96 -3.96 11.48
C ALA A 64 -17.45 -3.58 11.56
N LEU A 65 -17.78 -2.30 11.77
CA LEU A 65 -19.17 -1.83 11.80
C LEU A 65 -19.89 -1.98 10.45
N MET A 66 -19.21 -1.69 9.33
CA MET A 66 -19.77 -1.87 7.99
C MET A 66 -20.08 -3.34 7.67
N ARG A 67 -19.31 -4.27 8.24
CA ARG A 67 -19.56 -5.71 8.14
C ARG A 67 -20.83 -6.11 8.90
N GLU A 68 -20.99 -5.63 10.14
CA GLU A 68 -22.18 -5.91 10.96
C GLU A 68 -23.46 -5.35 10.33
N GLN A 69 -23.41 -4.16 9.70
CA GLN A 69 -24.58 -3.51 9.10
C GLN A 69 -24.86 -3.92 7.64
N GLY A 70 -24.15 -4.92 7.10
CA GLY A 70 -24.37 -5.42 5.73
C GLY A 70 -23.96 -4.45 4.61
N GLY A 71 -23.27 -3.34 4.92
CA GLY A 71 -22.76 -2.38 3.92
C GLY A 71 -21.75 -3.01 2.96
N LEU A 72 -21.05 -4.03 3.45
CA LEU A 72 -20.19 -4.93 2.70
C LEU A 72 -20.91 -5.66 1.55
N ALA A 73 -22.09 -6.24 1.82
CA ALA A 73 -22.92 -6.87 0.81
C ALA A 73 -23.46 -5.86 -0.22
N TRP A 74 -23.80 -4.64 0.22
CA TRP A 74 -24.23 -3.57 -0.67
C TRP A 74 -23.12 -3.11 -1.62
N LEU A 75 -21.89 -2.95 -1.11
CA LEU A 75 -20.72 -2.58 -1.92
C LEU A 75 -20.38 -3.66 -2.95
N ALA A 76 -20.44 -4.94 -2.58
CA ALA A 76 -20.27 -6.04 -3.51
C ALA A 76 -21.28 -5.98 -4.67
N GLN A 77 -22.54 -5.67 -4.37
CA GLN A 77 -23.58 -5.47 -5.39
C GLN A 77 -23.38 -4.20 -6.23
N ALA A 78 -22.85 -3.13 -5.63
CA ALA A 78 -22.54 -1.89 -6.35
C ALA A 78 -21.38 -2.10 -7.34
N VAL A 79 -20.32 -2.80 -6.93
CA VAL A 79 -19.20 -3.16 -7.80
C VAL A 79 -19.64 -4.13 -8.89
N ALA A 80 -20.47 -5.15 -8.59
CA ALA A 80 -21.03 -6.06 -9.59
C ALA A 80 -21.84 -5.32 -10.67
N ARG A 81 -22.56 -4.24 -10.28
CA ARG A 81 -23.25 -3.35 -11.22
C ARG A 81 -22.27 -2.55 -12.08
N LEU A 82 -21.17 -2.06 -11.49
CA LEU A 82 -20.14 -1.29 -12.19
C LEU A 82 -19.35 -2.14 -13.21
N THR A 83 -19.17 -3.44 -12.94
CA THR A 83 -18.49 -4.39 -13.85
C THR A 83 -19.42 -5.02 -14.89
N ARG A 84 -20.62 -4.45 -15.10
CA ARG A 84 -21.64 -4.92 -16.06
C ARG A 84 -22.13 -6.36 -15.80
N GLY A 85 -22.10 -6.84 -14.56
CA GLY A 85 -22.56 -8.20 -14.22
C GLY A 85 -21.65 -9.32 -14.75
N ARG A 86 -20.40 -9.02 -15.13
CA ARG A 86 -19.43 -10.06 -15.50
C ARG A 86 -18.92 -10.78 -14.24
N GLU A 87 -19.41 -11.98 -14.00
CA GLU A 87 -18.98 -12.87 -12.91
C GLU A 87 -17.62 -13.51 -13.23
N GLY A 88 -16.56 -12.72 -13.22
CA GLY A 88 -15.22 -13.20 -13.56
C GLY A 88 -14.17 -12.67 -12.62
N ARG A 89 -13.16 -13.51 -12.34
CA ARG A 89 -11.99 -13.13 -11.54
C ARG A 89 -11.36 -11.80 -12.00
N ARG A 90 -11.27 -11.56 -13.32
CA ARG A 90 -10.77 -10.30 -13.90
C ARG A 90 -11.60 -9.07 -13.51
N ALA A 91 -12.92 -9.22 -13.46
CA ALA A 91 -13.82 -8.14 -13.05
C ALA A 91 -13.63 -7.81 -11.55
N GLY A 92 -13.45 -8.83 -10.72
CA GLY A 92 -13.10 -8.65 -9.30
C GLY A 92 -11.74 -7.97 -9.12
N GLU A 93 -10.72 -8.39 -9.87
CA GLU A 93 -9.38 -7.78 -9.79
C GLU A 93 -9.37 -6.30 -10.21
N LEU A 94 -10.09 -5.95 -11.27
CA LEU A 94 -10.28 -4.56 -11.69
C LEU A 94 -11.13 -3.76 -10.69
N GLY A 95 -12.14 -4.38 -10.10
CA GLY A 95 -12.98 -3.76 -9.07
C GLY A 95 -12.19 -3.40 -7.81
N ILE A 96 -11.30 -4.30 -7.36
CA ILE A 96 -10.38 -4.04 -6.24
C ILE A 96 -9.44 -2.88 -6.58
N GLY A 97 -8.82 -2.91 -7.76
CA GLY A 97 -7.93 -1.83 -8.20
C GLY A 97 -8.62 -0.48 -8.30
N ALA A 98 -9.83 -0.44 -8.88
CA ALA A 98 -10.62 0.78 -9.00
C ALA A 98 -11.05 1.34 -7.64
N LEU A 99 -11.44 0.47 -6.69
CA LEU A 99 -11.78 0.87 -5.33
C LEU A 99 -10.61 1.57 -4.65
N GLY A 100 -9.41 0.98 -4.70
CA GLY A 100 -8.19 1.57 -4.13
C GLY A 100 -7.84 2.89 -4.81
N ALA A 101 -7.78 2.91 -6.13
CA ALA A 101 -7.47 4.09 -6.92
C ALA A 101 -8.43 5.26 -6.64
N LEU A 102 -9.74 5.01 -6.57
CA LEU A 102 -10.72 6.06 -6.27
C LEU A 102 -10.54 6.61 -4.87
N ALA A 103 -10.36 5.75 -3.87
CA ALA A 103 -10.08 6.20 -2.51
C ALA A 103 -8.81 7.06 -2.46
N ASP A 104 -7.76 6.64 -3.17
CA ASP A 104 -6.47 7.34 -3.20
C ASP A 104 -6.54 8.70 -3.89
N VAL A 105 -7.35 8.86 -4.93
CA VAL A 105 -7.59 10.19 -5.53
C VAL A 105 -8.12 11.17 -4.49
N PHE A 106 -8.99 10.74 -3.58
CA PHE A 106 -9.55 11.62 -2.55
C PHE A 106 -8.63 11.80 -1.33
N THR A 107 -7.84 10.78 -0.97
CA THR A 107 -6.98 10.83 0.22
C THR A 107 -5.55 11.31 -0.08
N ALA A 108 -5.11 11.23 -1.34
CA ALA A 108 -3.73 11.47 -1.79
C ALA A 108 -2.68 10.63 -1.04
N ASN A 109 -3.08 9.50 -0.46
CA ASN A 109 -2.29 8.72 0.48
C ASN A 109 -2.62 7.23 0.37
N ASN A 110 -1.69 6.49 -0.25
CA ASN A 110 -1.83 5.05 -0.52
C ASN A 110 -2.16 4.27 0.75
N THR A 111 -1.47 4.54 1.87
CA THR A 111 -1.67 3.81 3.13
C THR A 111 -3.09 3.99 3.64
N VAL A 112 -3.58 5.24 3.66
CA VAL A 112 -4.93 5.57 4.11
C VAL A 112 -5.98 4.97 3.18
N ALA A 113 -5.77 5.07 1.87
CA ALA A 113 -6.67 4.50 0.87
C ALA A 113 -6.78 2.99 1.01
N VAL A 114 -5.65 2.27 1.10
CA VAL A 114 -5.59 0.81 1.25
C VAL A 114 -6.23 0.35 2.55
N LEU A 115 -5.98 1.05 3.64
CA LEU A 115 -6.56 0.76 4.95
C LEU A 115 -8.10 0.89 4.94
N ILE A 116 -8.64 1.95 4.34
CA ILE A 116 -10.09 2.19 4.23
C ILE A 116 -10.75 1.16 3.32
N THR A 117 -10.11 0.86 2.20
CA THR A 117 -10.66 -0.04 1.19
C THR A 117 -10.39 -1.52 1.47
N GLY A 118 -9.48 -1.83 2.39
CA GLY A 118 -9.01 -3.17 2.71
C GLY A 118 -10.12 -4.16 3.07
N PRO A 119 -11.03 -3.85 4.02
CA PRO A 119 -12.13 -4.75 4.38
C PRO A 119 -13.05 -5.09 3.20
N VAL A 120 -13.36 -4.08 2.38
CA VAL A 120 -14.21 -4.23 1.19
C VAL A 120 -13.50 -5.04 0.09
N ALA A 121 -12.21 -4.78 -0.12
CA ALA A 121 -11.38 -5.51 -1.07
C ALA A 121 -11.18 -6.98 -0.66
N LYS A 122 -11.13 -7.28 0.64
CA LYS A 122 -11.07 -8.66 1.14
C LYS A 122 -12.32 -9.45 0.78
N GLU A 123 -13.51 -8.90 1.04
CA GLU A 123 -14.76 -9.57 0.68
C GLU A 123 -14.94 -9.70 -0.84
N LEU A 124 -14.59 -8.65 -1.59
CA LEU A 124 -14.63 -8.69 -3.06
C LEU A 124 -13.71 -9.78 -3.60
N ALA A 125 -12.55 -9.97 -2.97
CA ALA A 125 -11.63 -11.05 -3.28
C ALA A 125 -12.21 -12.43 -2.95
N GLU A 126 -12.84 -12.60 -1.79
CA GLU A 126 -13.51 -13.85 -1.39
C GLU A 126 -14.63 -14.22 -2.37
N ARG A 127 -15.49 -13.26 -2.77
CA ARG A 127 -16.58 -13.47 -3.73
C ARG A 127 -16.10 -13.88 -5.13
N HIS A 128 -14.97 -13.36 -5.58
CA HIS A 128 -14.42 -13.62 -6.92
C HIS A 128 -13.31 -14.70 -6.93
N GLY A 129 -13.07 -15.38 -5.81
CA GLY A 129 -12.01 -16.39 -5.69
C GLY A 129 -10.60 -15.84 -5.90
N ILE A 130 -10.37 -14.58 -5.54
CA ILE A 130 -9.06 -13.90 -5.63
C ILE A 130 -8.31 -14.14 -4.32
N ARG A 131 -7.03 -14.49 -4.43
CA ARG A 131 -6.19 -14.74 -3.24
C ARG A 131 -5.97 -13.44 -2.44
N PRO A 132 -5.93 -13.49 -1.10
CA PRO A 132 -5.74 -12.31 -0.26
C PRO A 132 -4.48 -11.50 -0.63
N GLY A 133 -3.35 -12.17 -0.84
CA GLY A 133 -2.11 -11.49 -1.25
C GLY A 133 -2.19 -10.81 -2.62
N ARG A 134 -3.02 -11.33 -3.54
CA ARG A 134 -3.27 -10.68 -4.83
C ARG A 134 -4.19 -9.48 -4.68
N SER A 135 -5.22 -9.57 -3.84
CA SER A 135 -6.09 -8.43 -3.51
C SER A 135 -5.29 -7.28 -2.91
N ALA A 136 -4.46 -7.57 -1.89
CA ALA A 136 -3.57 -6.59 -1.27
C ALA A 136 -2.59 -5.95 -2.28
N SER A 137 -1.95 -6.77 -3.13
CA SER A 137 -1.04 -6.25 -4.16
C SER A 137 -1.75 -5.40 -5.22
N LEU A 138 -2.98 -5.75 -5.61
CA LEU A 138 -3.77 -4.95 -6.54
C LEU A 138 -4.16 -3.60 -5.92
N LEU A 139 -4.63 -3.60 -4.67
CA LEU A 139 -4.91 -2.37 -3.94
C LEU A 139 -3.67 -1.46 -3.92
N ASP A 140 -2.54 -1.97 -3.43
CA ASP A 140 -1.30 -1.23 -3.31
C ASP A 140 -0.77 -0.70 -4.66
N THR A 141 -0.83 -1.53 -5.70
CA THR A 141 -0.36 -1.13 -7.02
C THR A 141 -1.21 -0.01 -7.59
N PHE A 142 -2.54 -0.15 -7.56
CA PHE A 142 -3.42 0.86 -8.15
C PHE A 142 -3.34 2.20 -7.40
N THR A 143 -3.27 2.19 -6.07
CA THR A 143 -3.05 3.43 -5.30
C THR A 143 -1.69 4.07 -5.64
N CYS A 144 -0.60 3.29 -5.65
CA CYS A 144 0.73 3.78 -6.02
C CYS A 144 0.80 4.37 -7.44
N VAL A 145 0.11 3.74 -8.40
CA VAL A 145 0.07 4.24 -9.79
C VAL A 145 -0.63 5.58 -9.85
N LEU A 146 -1.78 5.72 -9.18
CA LEU A 146 -2.53 6.97 -9.13
C LEU A 146 -1.74 8.07 -8.44
N GLN A 147 -1.08 7.77 -7.32
CA GLN A 147 -0.26 8.76 -6.61
C GLN A 147 0.89 9.34 -7.45
N GLY A 148 1.45 8.56 -8.39
CA GLY A 148 2.43 9.07 -9.37
C GLY A 148 1.85 10.05 -10.40
N VAL A 149 0.53 10.11 -10.52
CA VAL A 149 -0.22 11.02 -11.41
C VAL A 149 -0.77 12.22 -10.64
N LEU A 150 -0.99 12.13 -9.32
CA LEU A 150 -1.60 13.20 -8.52
C LEU A 150 -0.59 14.33 -8.21
N PRO A 151 -0.83 15.57 -8.68
CA PRO A 151 0.10 16.69 -8.45
C PRO A 151 0.13 17.17 -6.99
N TYR A 152 -0.90 16.84 -6.20
CA TYR A 152 -1.01 17.16 -4.78
C TYR A 152 -0.54 16.02 -3.87
N GLY A 153 -0.03 14.92 -4.43
CA GLY A 153 0.57 13.84 -3.65
C GLY A 153 1.85 14.32 -2.95
N ALA A 154 2.02 13.96 -1.68
CA ALA A 154 3.14 14.41 -0.86
C ALA A 154 4.52 14.15 -1.52
N GLN A 155 4.68 13.01 -2.20
CA GLN A 155 5.91 12.65 -2.90
C GLN A 155 6.20 13.55 -4.12
N ILE A 156 5.16 13.93 -4.87
CA ILE A 156 5.29 14.82 -6.04
C ILE A 156 5.57 16.25 -5.57
N LEU A 157 4.91 16.71 -4.49
CA LEU A 157 5.16 18.01 -3.87
C LEU A 157 6.59 18.13 -3.36
N LEU A 158 7.10 17.09 -2.68
CA LEU A 158 8.48 17.04 -2.21
C LEU A 158 9.48 17.00 -3.37
N ALA A 159 9.22 16.22 -4.41
CA ALA A 159 10.07 16.20 -5.59
C ALA A 159 10.10 17.57 -6.29
N GLY A 160 8.94 18.23 -6.40
CA GLY A 160 8.83 19.59 -6.94
C GLY A 160 9.61 20.62 -6.12
N SER A 161 9.53 20.55 -4.79
CA SER A 161 10.25 21.49 -3.91
C SER A 161 11.77 21.32 -3.97
N ILE A 162 12.26 20.08 -4.06
CA ILE A 162 13.70 19.79 -4.21
C ILE A 162 14.21 20.19 -5.60
N ALA A 163 13.42 19.93 -6.64
CA ALA A 163 13.82 20.19 -8.03
C ALA A 163 13.57 21.64 -8.50
N GLY A 164 12.84 22.45 -7.71
CA GLY A 164 12.40 23.79 -8.13
C GLY A 164 11.41 23.77 -9.29
N LEU A 165 10.71 22.64 -9.49
CA LEU A 165 9.76 22.43 -10.58
C LEU A 165 8.33 22.48 -10.05
N SER A 166 7.40 22.94 -10.90
CA SER A 166 5.97 22.83 -10.60
C SER A 166 5.58 21.35 -10.42
N PRO A 167 4.84 20.99 -9.35
CA PRO A 167 4.29 19.64 -9.17
C PRO A 167 3.48 19.15 -10.37
N LEU A 168 2.82 20.06 -11.10
CA LEU A 168 2.10 19.73 -12.35
C LEU A 168 3.03 19.24 -13.46
N ALA A 169 4.29 19.69 -13.50
CA ALA A 169 5.27 19.25 -14.48
C ALA A 169 5.83 17.85 -14.16
N LEU A 170 5.79 17.45 -12.89
CA LEU A 170 6.25 16.14 -12.43
C LEU A 170 5.13 15.09 -12.43
N ALA A 171 3.90 15.52 -12.19
CA ALA A 171 2.70 14.68 -12.22
C ALA A 171 2.63 13.89 -13.54
N GLY A 172 2.47 12.57 -13.44
CA GLY A 172 2.38 11.69 -14.59
C GLY A 172 3.71 11.39 -15.29
N HIS A 173 4.83 12.00 -14.88
CA HIS A 173 6.17 11.68 -15.41
C HIS A 173 6.91 10.62 -14.59
N VAL A 174 6.25 10.05 -13.56
CA VAL A 174 6.78 8.92 -12.80
C VAL A 174 6.66 7.64 -13.64
N HIS A 175 7.61 7.44 -14.55
CA HIS A 175 7.61 6.31 -15.50
C HIS A 175 7.54 4.94 -14.82
N TYR A 176 8.12 4.80 -13.63
CA TYR A 176 8.01 3.57 -12.84
C TYR A 176 6.56 3.21 -12.50
N CYS A 177 5.74 4.19 -12.09
CA CYS A 177 4.32 3.98 -11.82
C CYS A 177 3.59 3.49 -13.07
N TRP A 178 3.85 4.09 -14.24
CA TRP A 178 3.24 3.62 -15.49
C TRP A 178 3.65 2.19 -15.86
N MET A 179 4.93 1.85 -15.72
CA MET A 179 5.41 0.48 -15.96
C MET A 179 4.76 -0.53 -15.01
N LEU A 180 4.62 -0.16 -13.74
CA LEU A 180 3.95 -0.99 -12.73
C LEU A 180 2.47 -1.18 -13.04
N GLY A 181 1.76 -0.11 -13.43
CA GLY A 181 0.36 -0.17 -13.84
C GLY A 181 0.16 -1.05 -15.07
N LEU A 182 1.01 -0.89 -16.09
CA LEU A 182 0.99 -1.72 -17.29
C LEU A 182 1.26 -3.20 -16.96
N ALA A 183 2.26 -3.50 -16.13
CA ALA A 183 2.56 -4.85 -15.69
C ALA A 183 1.38 -5.49 -14.94
N THR A 184 0.70 -4.73 -14.09
CA THR A 184 -0.48 -5.20 -13.35
C THR A 184 -1.68 -5.43 -14.25
N LEU A 185 -1.97 -4.52 -15.19
CA LEU A 185 -3.02 -4.71 -16.18
C LEU A 185 -2.75 -5.92 -17.09
N ALA A 186 -1.49 -6.10 -17.51
CA ALA A 186 -1.07 -7.31 -18.22
C ALA A 186 -1.27 -8.56 -17.36
N GLY A 187 -0.89 -8.52 -16.07
CA GLY A 187 -1.12 -9.62 -15.12
C GLY A 187 -2.60 -9.98 -14.94
N ILE A 188 -3.51 -9.00 -14.96
CA ILE A 188 -4.96 -9.23 -14.95
C ILE A 188 -5.42 -9.84 -16.27
N ALA A 189 -4.93 -9.33 -17.42
CA ALA A 189 -5.31 -9.82 -18.74
C ALA A 189 -4.85 -11.26 -18.98
N PHE A 190 -3.58 -11.59 -18.67
CA PHE A 190 -2.99 -12.91 -18.86
C PHE A 190 -3.26 -13.88 -17.70
N GLY A 191 -3.77 -13.41 -16.55
CA GLY A 191 -4.05 -14.25 -15.39
C GLY A 191 -2.82 -14.68 -14.56
N TRP A 192 -1.69 -13.99 -14.71
CA TRP A 192 -0.45 -14.17 -13.94
C TRP A 192 -0.43 -13.29 -12.67
N PRO A 193 0.15 -13.69 -11.52
CA PRO A 193 0.84 -14.93 -11.18
C PRO A 193 -0.02 -15.89 -10.34
N GLN A 194 0.13 -17.19 -10.61
CA GLN A 194 -0.49 -18.30 -9.89
C GLN A 194 0.47 -18.94 -8.89
N ARG A 195 1.24 -18.17 -8.11
CA ARG A 195 2.11 -18.79 -7.09
C ARG A 195 1.25 -19.63 -6.13
N ARG A 196 1.49 -20.94 -6.13
CA ARG A 196 0.97 -21.91 -5.15
C ARG A 196 1.32 -21.36 -3.77
N ALA A 197 0.37 -21.42 -2.83
CA ALA A 197 0.73 -21.33 -1.43
C ALA A 197 1.85 -22.37 -1.20
N ALA A 198 2.95 -21.95 -0.59
CA ALA A 198 3.82 -22.90 0.07
C ALA A 198 2.89 -23.78 0.92
N ALA A 199 2.97 -25.10 0.68
CA ALA A 199 2.13 -26.08 1.35
C ALA A 199 2.09 -25.77 2.84
N ALA A 200 0.89 -25.90 3.41
CA ALA A 200 0.69 -25.89 4.85
C ALA A 200 1.85 -26.64 5.52
N ALA A 201 2.67 -25.90 6.27
CA ALA A 201 3.56 -26.51 7.23
C ALA A 201 2.68 -26.95 8.41
N GLU A 202 1.98 -28.06 8.25
CA GLU A 202 1.94 -29.04 9.34
C GLU A 202 3.34 -29.66 9.40
N PRO A 203 3.90 -29.82 10.60
CA PRO A 203 3.70 -31.12 11.22
C PRO A 203 3.49 -31.12 12.75
N ALA A 204 2.69 -32.11 13.14
CA ALA A 204 2.67 -32.91 14.37
C ALA A 204 2.36 -32.24 15.72
#